data_AF-A0AAD4BG81-F1
#
_entry.id   AF-A0AAD4BG81-F1
#
_cell.length_a   1.000
_cell.length_b   1.000
_cell.length_c   1.000
_cell.angle_alpha   90.00
_cell.angle_beta   90.00
_cell.angle_gamma   90.00
#
_symmetry.space_group_name_H-M   'P 1'
#
loop_
_entity.id
_entity.type
_entity.pdbx_description
1 polymer ?
#
loop_
_entity_poly.entity_id
_entity_poly.type
_entity_poly.pdbx_seq_one_letter_code
_entity_poly.pdbx_strand_id
1 'polypeptide(L)'
;MHTIHSLLAAVEHHPAVASLPFSTLLTFLRCAHRLKDDILQPQPHSISVLCAPEVLPPSITHFLAAYLDISIDDIAILWSMVGDLVWSLPTPEEADMLEEDAFRRYGHPHGITRRTLYPPVKTCTNPECASWKKGLVLKKEEQRAVIAFTLADGAHPAWSVHLKCRLCHTNYHNNYSVQAGMRTYYPGVPPFI
;
A
#
# COMPACT_ATOMS: atom_id res chain seq x y z
N MET A 1 0.21 -15.05 20.28
CA MET A 1 0.90 -14.79 19.00
C MET A 1 0.04 -15.41 17.91
N HIS A 2 -0.68 -14.60 17.14
CA HIS A 2 -1.48 -15.11 16.02
C HIS A 2 -0.53 -15.55 14.91
N THR A 3 -0.49 -16.85 14.63
CA THR A 3 0.35 -17.41 13.58
C THR A 3 -0.48 -17.60 12.31
N ILE A 4 0.17 -17.63 11.15
CA ILE A 4 -0.51 -18.00 9.90
C ILE A 4 -1.18 -19.37 10.06
N HIS A 5 -0.53 -20.31 10.75
CA HIS A 5 -1.07 -21.63 10.99
C HIS A 5 -2.36 -21.60 11.82
N SER A 6 -2.41 -20.84 12.91
CA SER A 6 -3.62 -20.74 13.74
C SER A 6 -4.77 -20.07 12.97
N LEU A 7 -4.47 -19.09 12.12
CA LEU A 7 -5.48 -18.44 11.28
C LEU A 7 -6.04 -19.40 10.22
N LEU A 8 -5.18 -20.14 9.52
CA LEU A 8 -5.60 -21.13 8.53
C LEU A 8 -6.40 -22.27 9.17
N ALA A 9 -5.95 -22.78 10.32
CA ALA A 9 -6.67 -23.79 11.07
C ALA A 9 -8.06 -23.29 11.51
N ALA A 10 -8.17 -22.04 11.99
CA ALA A 10 -9.47 -21.46 12.31
C ALA A 10 -10.37 -21.39 11.08
N VAL A 11 -9.85 -20.93 9.94
CA VAL A 11 -10.61 -20.82 8.69
C VAL A 11 -11.13 -22.18 8.19
N GLU A 12 -10.36 -23.27 8.35
CA GLU A 12 -10.81 -24.63 7.98
C GLU A 12 -12.10 -25.06 8.71
N HIS A 13 -12.34 -24.57 9.92
CA HIS A 13 -13.53 -24.89 10.70
C HIS A 13 -14.75 -24.01 10.34
N HIS A 14 -14.57 -23.00 9.49
CA HIS A 14 -15.60 -22.02 9.14
C HIS A 14 -15.69 -21.88 7.60
N PRO A 15 -16.40 -22.79 6.91
CA PRO A 15 -16.40 -22.86 5.45
C PRO A 15 -16.93 -21.61 4.74
N ALA A 16 -17.87 -20.87 5.35
CA ALA A 16 -18.36 -19.60 4.84
C ALA A 16 -17.23 -18.57 4.73
N VAL A 17 -16.50 -18.35 5.84
CA VAL A 17 -15.32 -17.47 5.88
C VAL A 17 -14.18 -17.99 5.00
N ALA A 18 -13.99 -19.30 4.91
CA ALA A 18 -12.98 -19.91 4.03
C ALA A 18 -13.18 -19.62 2.54
N SER A 19 -14.43 -19.40 2.12
CA SER A 19 -14.78 -19.07 0.74
C SER A 19 -14.58 -17.58 0.41
N LEU A 20 -14.36 -16.72 1.41
CA LEU A 20 -14.22 -15.29 1.20
C LEU A 20 -12.91 -14.95 0.48
N PRO A 21 -12.91 -13.95 -0.42
CA PRO A 21 -11.68 -13.44 -0.99
C PRO A 21 -10.71 -12.96 0.08
N PHE A 22 -9.42 -13.25 -0.08
CA PHE A 22 -8.38 -12.73 0.82
C PHE A 22 -8.39 -11.19 0.91
N SER A 23 -8.81 -10.51 -0.16
CA SER A 23 -9.02 -9.05 -0.16
C SER A 23 -10.10 -8.60 0.82
N THR A 24 -11.12 -9.42 1.09
CA THR A 24 -12.16 -9.14 2.09
C THR A 24 -11.55 -9.16 3.49
N LEU A 25 -10.72 -10.17 3.80
CA LEU A 25 -9.97 -10.21 5.07
C LEU A 25 -9.07 -8.98 5.24
N LEU A 26 -8.30 -8.63 4.20
CA LEU A 26 -7.42 -7.44 4.26
C LEU A 26 -8.22 -6.16 4.48
N THR A 27 -9.39 -6.04 3.84
CA THR A 27 -10.27 -4.88 3.98
C THR A 27 -10.89 -4.84 5.38
N PHE A 28 -11.33 -5.98 5.92
CA PHE A 28 -11.81 -6.12 7.29
C PHE A 28 -10.75 -5.65 8.30
N LEU A 29 -9.51 -6.17 8.20
CA LEU A 29 -8.41 -5.81 9.09
C LEU A 29 -8.15 -4.30 9.10
N ARG A 30 -8.03 -3.70 7.90
CA ARG A 30 -7.77 -2.26 7.73
C ARG A 30 -8.91 -1.42 8.27
N CYS A 31 -10.15 -1.83 8.05
CA CYS A 31 -11.33 -1.08 8.46
C CYS A 31 -11.54 -1.18 9.97
N ALA A 32 -11.54 -2.38 10.53
CA ALA A 32 -11.68 -2.60 11.97
C ALA A 32 -10.55 -1.91 12.75
N HIS A 33 -9.32 -1.89 12.22
CA HIS A 33 -8.20 -1.18 12.84
C HIS A 33 -8.44 0.34 12.94
N ARG A 34 -9.09 0.93 11.94
CA ARG A 34 -9.46 2.36 11.96
C ARG A 34 -10.62 2.67 12.89
N LEU A 35 -11.42 1.67 13.23
CA LEU A 35 -12.61 1.79 14.08
C LEU A 35 -12.32 1.40 15.54
N LYS A 36 -11.06 1.24 15.97
CA LYS A 36 -10.74 0.81 17.35
C LYS A 36 -11.40 1.69 18.40
N ASP A 37 -11.40 3.01 18.21
CA ASP A 37 -12.02 3.94 19.14
C ASP A 37 -13.55 3.78 19.15
N ASP A 38 -14.19 3.67 17.99
CA ASP A 38 -15.63 3.41 17.88
C ASP A 38 -16.03 2.03 18.43
N ILE A 39 -15.11 1.06 18.37
CA ILE A 39 -15.28 -0.28 18.94
C ILE A 39 -15.22 -0.24 20.48
N LEU A 40 -14.35 0.60 21.06
CA LEU A 40 -14.19 0.77 22.52
C LEU A 40 -15.29 1.61 23.15
N GLN A 41 -15.72 2.67 22.47
CA GLN A 41 -16.64 3.68 23.01
C GLN A 41 -17.91 3.08 23.67
N PRO A 42 -18.62 2.10 23.09
CA PRO A 42 -19.81 1.50 23.69
C PRO A 42 -19.52 0.34 24.65
N GLN A 43 -18.26 0.00 24.89
CA GLN A 43 -17.87 -1.11 25.78
C GLN A 43 -18.02 -0.71 27.26
N PRO A 44 -18.16 -1.70 28.16
CA PRO A 44 -18.10 -1.44 29.60
C PRO A 44 -16.80 -0.75 30.01
N HIS A 45 -16.87 0.15 30.98
CA HIS A 45 -15.73 0.87 31.55
C HIS A 45 -14.65 -0.03 32.19
N SER A 46 -14.96 -1.31 32.40
CA SER A 46 -14.05 -2.32 32.93
C SER A 46 -13.14 -2.95 31.86
N ILE A 47 -13.36 -2.69 30.57
CA ILE A 47 -12.55 -3.26 29.49
C ILE A 47 -11.19 -2.56 29.40
N SER A 48 -10.15 -3.35 29.17
CA SER A 48 -8.79 -2.86 28.91
C SER A 48 -8.66 -2.34 27.48
N VAL A 49 -8.13 -1.13 27.31
CA VAL A 49 -7.80 -0.56 26.00
C VAL A 49 -6.65 -1.29 25.29
N LEU A 50 -5.92 -2.15 25.99
CA LEU A 50 -4.78 -2.90 25.46
C LEU A 50 -5.20 -4.22 24.80
N CYS A 51 -6.46 -4.63 24.93
CA CYS A 51 -6.95 -5.91 24.43
C CYS A 51 -8.16 -5.68 23.52
N ALA A 52 -8.30 -6.53 22.48
CA ALA A 52 -9.51 -6.54 21.67
C ALA A 52 -10.71 -6.93 22.55
N PRO A 53 -11.84 -6.21 22.47
CA PRO A 53 -13.06 -6.67 23.13
C PRO A 53 -13.56 -7.97 22.49
N GLU A 54 -14.18 -8.84 23.29
CA GLU A 54 -14.71 -10.13 22.85
C GLU A 54 -15.82 -9.97 21.80
N VAL A 55 -16.64 -8.92 21.93
CA VAL A 55 -17.82 -8.69 21.09
C VAL A 55 -17.73 -7.33 20.41
N LEU A 56 -17.95 -7.32 19.09
CA LEU A 56 -18.10 -6.08 18.33
C LEU A 56 -19.43 -5.39 18.63
N PRO A 57 -19.45 -4.04 18.71
CA PRO A 57 -20.70 -3.31 18.86
C PRO A 57 -21.64 -3.54 17.66
N PRO A 58 -22.97 -3.61 17.87
CA PRO A 58 -23.92 -3.88 16.78
C PRO A 58 -23.79 -2.93 15.59
N SER A 59 -23.56 -1.64 15.83
CA SER A 59 -23.36 -0.63 14.78
C SER A 59 -22.15 -0.93 13.89
N ILE A 60 -21.04 -1.35 14.50
CA ILE A 60 -19.81 -1.72 13.80
C ILE A 60 -20.01 -3.01 13.01
N THR A 61 -20.66 -4.00 13.62
CA THR A 61 -20.98 -5.28 12.97
C THR A 61 -21.85 -5.07 11.74
N HIS A 62 -22.92 -4.27 11.85
CA HIS A 62 -23.80 -3.95 10.73
C HIS A 62 -23.07 -3.16 9.63
N PHE A 63 -22.25 -2.18 10.00
CA PHE A 63 -21.46 -1.41 9.05
C PHE A 63 -20.49 -2.30 8.27
N LEU A 64 -19.71 -3.13 8.96
CA LEU A 64 -18.73 -4.02 8.31
C LEU A 64 -19.40 -5.08 7.43
N ALA A 65 -20.53 -5.65 7.88
CA ALA A 65 -21.33 -6.58 7.08
C ALA A 65 -21.80 -5.93 5.78
N ALA A 66 -22.37 -4.72 5.86
CA ALA A 66 -22.84 -3.97 4.70
C ALA A 66 -21.70 -3.53 3.76
N TYR A 67 -20.55 -3.14 4.33
CA TYR A 67 -19.40 -2.68 3.55
C TYR A 67 -18.69 -3.81 2.80
N LEU A 68 -18.60 -4.99 3.42
CA LEU A 68 -17.92 -6.16 2.87
C LEU A 68 -18.85 -7.08 2.07
N ASP A 69 -20.16 -6.82 2.09
CA ASP A 69 -21.21 -7.64 1.48
C ASP A 69 -21.18 -9.09 1.99
N ILE A 70 -21.09 -9.26 3.31
CA ILE A 70 -21.10 -10.57 4.00
C ILE A 70 -22.09 -10.59 5.16
N SER A 71 -22.39 -11.78 5.67
CA SER A 71 -23.35 -11.92 6.77
C SER A 71 -22.80 -11.36 8.09
N ILE A 72 -23.71 -10.98 8.98
CA ILE A 72 -23.38 -10.56 10.35
C ILE A 72 -22.67 -11.68 11.11
N ASP A 73 -23.09 -12.94 10.89
CA ASP A 73 -22.48 -14.11 11.52
C ASP A 73 -21.03 -14.28 11.05
N ASP A 74 -20.75 -14.06 9.75
CA ASP A 74 -19.39 -14.11 9.21
C ASP A 74 -18.51 -12.99 9.80
N ILE A 75 -19.07 -11.82 10.08
CA ILE A 75 -18.34 -10.73 10.78
C ILE A 75 -17.95 -11.15 12.20
N ALA A 76 -18.87 -11.76 12.94
CA ALA A 76 -18.58 -12.25 14.29
C ALA A 76 -17.48 -13.32 14.29
N ILE A 77 -17.53 -14.23 13.30
CA ILE A 77 -16.50 -15.26 13.10
C ILE A 77 -15.17 -14.63 12.72
N LEU A 78 -15.14 -13.66 11.79
CA LEU A 78 -13.91 -12.95 11.42
C LEU A 78 -13.32 -12.23 12.63
N TRP A 79 -14.14 -11.56 13.43
CA TRP A 79 -13.67 -10.88 14.63
C TRP A 79 -13.06 -11.83 15.65
N SER A 80 -13.68 -12.98 15.91
CA SER A 80 -13.13 -13.97 16.85
C SER A 80 -11.79 -14.54 16.38
N MET A 81 -11.55 -14.59 15.07
CA MET A 81 -10.28 -15.05 14.48
C MET A 81 -9.18 -14.00 14.50
N VAL A 82 -9.50 -12.75 14.18
CA VAL A 82 -8.49 -11.72 13.90
C VAL A 82 -8.60 -10.45 14.74
N GLY A 83 -9.51 -10.37 15.70
CA GLY A 83 -9.72 -9.18 16.53
C GLY A 83 -8.46 -8.74 17.30
N ASP A 84 -7.77 -9.69 17.91
CA ASP A 84 -6.47 -9.46 18.53
C ASP A 84 -5.40 -9.00 17.53
N LEU A 85 -5.41 -9.55 16.31
CA LEU A 85 -4.49 -9.11 15.25
C LEU A 85 -4.77 -7.65 14.91
N VAL A 86 -6.03 -7.29 14.68
CA VAL A 86 -6.48 -5.91 14.48
C VAL A 86 -5.98 -5.00 15.62
N TRP A 87 -6.07 -5.47 16.86
CA TRP A 87 -5.62 -4.75 18.04
C TRP A 87 -4.11 -4.53 18.09
N SER A 88 -3.34 -5.52 17.66
CA SER A 88 -1.87 -5.49 17.63
C SER A 88 -1.26 -4.76 16.44
N LEU A 89 -2.05 -4.46 15.40
CA LEU A 89 -1.55 -3.70 14.25
C LEU A 89 -1.06 -2.31 14.70
N PRO A 90 0.10 -1.85 14.19
CA PRO A 90 0.61 -0.52 14.45
C PRO A 90 -0.35 0.54 13.92
N THR A 91 -0.36 1.71 14.55
CA THR A 91 -1.01 2.90 14.01
C THR A 91 -0.40 3.29 12.66
N PRO A 92 -1.11 4.07 11.80
CA PRO A 92 -0.55 4.55 10.54
C PRO A 92 0.81 5.24 10.71
N GLU A 93 0.97 6.06 11.75
CA GLU A 93 2.20 6.78 12.05
C GLU A 93 3.34 5.83 12.44
N GLU A 94 3.06 4.85 13.31
CA GLU A 94 4.04 3.83 13.69
C GLU A 94 4.44 2.95 12.50
N ALA A 95 3.47 2.56 11.66
CA ALA A 95 3.73 1.78 10.46
C ALA A 95 4.62 2.54 9.49
N ASP A 96 4.33 3.82 9.23
CA ASP A 96 5.14 4.69 8.37
C ASP A 96 6.58 4.83 8.91
N MET A 97 6.75 4.99 10.22
CA MET A 97 8.07 5.07 10.85
C MET A 97 8.87 3.76 10.71
N LEU A 98 8.22 2.61 10.93
CA LEU A 98 8.84 1.29 10.81
C LEU A 98 9.24 0.98 9.36
N GLU A 99 8.38 1.32 8.40
CA GLU A 99 8.66 1.16 6.98
C GLU A 99 9.82 2.06 6.54
N GLU A 100 9.81 3.34 6.90
CA GLU A 100 10.90 4.26 6.55
C GLU A 100 12.24 3.80 7.14
N ASP A 101 12.27 3.31 8.39
CA ASP A 101 13.50 2.74 8.97
C ASP A 101 13.96 1.50 8.21
N ALA A 102 13.04 0.62 7.80
CA ALA A 102 13.35 -0.57 7.02
C ALA A 102 13.94 -0.21 5.65
N PHE A 103 13.34 0.76 4.93
CA PHE A 103 13.88 1.23 3.64
C PHE A 103 15.24 1.90 3.83
N ARG A 104 15.41 2.73 4.87
CA ARG A 104 16.69 3.37 5.15
C ARG A 104 17.79 2.35 5.44
N ARG A 105 17.51 1.34 6.25
CA ARG A 105 18.51 0.37 6.72
C ARG A 105 18.82 -0.72 5.70
N TYR A 106 17.79 -1.23 5.03
CA TYR A 106 17.90 -2.40 4.15
C TYR A 106 17.70 -2.05 2.67
N GLY A 107 16.92 -1.01 2.34
CA GLY A 107 16.66 -0.62 0.96
C GLY A 107 17.75 0.27 0.35
N HIS A 108 18.15 1.33 1.06
CA HIS A 108 19.06 2.35 0.52
C HIS A 108 20.41 1.79 0.03
N PRO A 109 21.06 0.84 0.73
CA PRO A 109 22.29 0.21 0.23
C PRO A 109 22.14 -0.48 -1.13
N HIS A 110 20.91 -0.82 -1.52
CA HIS A 110 20.58 -1.50 -2.78
C HIS A 110 19.91 -0.57 -3.81
N GLY A 111 19.82 0.73 -3.53
CA GLY A 111 19.15 1.69 -4.41
C GLY A 111 17.61 1.57 -4.38
N ILE A 112 17.05 1.08 -3.27
CA ILE A 112 15.61 0.92 -3.07
C ILE A 112 15.19 1.92 -1.98
N THR A 113 14.34 2.90 -2.33
CA THR A 113 13.77 3.87 -1.37
C THR A 113 12.25 3.76 -1.33
N ARG A 114 11.65 4.16 -0.20
CA ARG A 114 10.19 4.24 -0.04
C ARG A 114 9.54 5.06 -1.17
N ARG A 115 10.21 6.16 -1.57
CA ARG A 115 9.80 7.02 -2.69
C ARG A 115 10.87 6.99 -3.78
N THR A 116 10.54 6.42 -4.92
CA THR A 116 11.39 6.42 -6.13
C THR A 116 10.69 7.17 -7.25
N LEU A 117 11.36 8.19 -7.80
CA LEU A 117 10.84 9.03 -8.89
C LEU A 117 11.04 8.30 -10.22
N TYR A 118 10.05 7.48 -10.58
CA TYR A 118 9.98 6.87 -11.91
C TYR A 118 9.31 7.80 -12.92
N PRO A 119 9.62 7.65 -14.22
CA PRO A 119 8.79 8.21 -15.27
C PRO A 119 7.36 7.65 -15.18
N PRO A 120 6.33 8.47 -15.50
CA PRO A 120 4.94 8.05 -15.49
C PRO A 120 4.63 7.04 -16.61
N VAL A 121 5.59 6.79 -17.51
CA VAL A 121 5.46 5.89 -18.65
C VAL A 121 6.34 4.67 -18.48
N LYS A 122 5.82 3.50 -18.85
CA LYS A 122 6.55 2.22 -18.83
C LYS A 122 6.92 1.72 -20.22
N THR A 123 6.41 2.37 -21.27
CA THR A 123 6.67 2.06 -22.68
C THR A 123 7.13 3.32 -23.41
N CYS A 124 7.75 3.15 -24.57
CA CYS A 124 8.10 4.29 -25.42
C CYS A 124 6.83 5.06 -25.81
N THR A 125 6.84 6.39 -25.78
CA THR A 125 5.70 7.25 -26.19
C THR A 125 5.91 7.96 -27.52
N ASN A 126 7.05 7.76 -28.20
CA ASN A 126 7.26 8.30 -29.53
C ASN A 126 6.48 7.45 -30.56
N PRO A 127 5.41 7.99 -31.22
CA PRO A 127 4.59 7.22 -32.16
C PRO A 127 5.34 6.72 -33.40
N GLU A 128 6.43 7.40 -33.76
CA GLU A 128 7.28 7.02 -34.89
C GLU A 128 8.21 5.85 -34.54
N CYS A 129 8.38 5.55 -33.25
CA CYS A 129 9.28 4.49 -32.80
C CYS A 129 8.66 3.10 -32.91
N ALA A 130 9.43 2.14 -33.42
CA ALA A 130 9.02 0.74 -33.47
C ALA A 130 8.75 0.13 -32.07
N SER A 131 9.41 0.62 -31.00
CA SER A 131 9.12 0.18 -29.63
C SER A 131 7.73 0.60 -29.15
N TRP A 132 7.23 1.76 -29.58
CA TRP A 132 5.87 2.21 -29.26
C TRP A 132 4.84 1.29 -29.94
N LYS A 133 5.01 1.03 -31.24
CA LYS A 133 4.14 0.14 -32.02
C LYS A 133 4.03 -1.26 -31.44
N LYS A 134 5.11 -1.76 -30.84
CA LYS A 134 5.19 -3.08 -30.21
C LYS A 134 4.85 -3.08 -28.71
N GLY A 135 4.60 -1.92 -28.11
CA GLY A 135 4.35 -1.80 -26.67
C GLY A 135 5.51 -2.29 -25.79
N LEU A 136 6.76 -2.15 -26.24
CA LEU A 136 7.90 -2.68 -25.51
C LEU A 136 8.18 -1.88 -24.23
N VAL A 137 8.39 -2.61 -23.13
CA VAL A 137 8.72 -2.05 -21.83
C VAL A 137 10.09 -1.37 -21.86
N LEU A 138 10.13 -0.13 -21.39
CA LEU A 138 11.37 0.60 -21.17
C LEU A 138 12.14 -0.01 -20.00
N LYS A 139 13.47 -0.03 -20.11
CA LYS A 139 14.35 -0.50 -19.05
C LYS A 139 15.12 0.67 -18.46
N LYS A 140 15.49 0.50 -17.19
CA LYS A 140 16.31 1.44 -16.46
C LYS A 140 17.68 1.54 -17.12
N GLU A 141 18.06 2.77 -17.43
CA GLU A 141 19.40 3.10 -17.90
C GLU A 141 20.24 3.61 -16.72
N GLU A 142 19.66 4.49 -15.91
CA GLU A 142 20.36 5.21 -14.85
C GLU A 142 19.47 5.36 -13.61
N GLN A 143 20.10 5.44 -12.43
CA GLN A 143 19.47 5.92 -11.21
C GLN A 143 20.38 6.94 -10.53
N ARG A 144 19.81 7.98 -9.95
CA ARG A 144 20.55 9.02 -9.21
C ARG A 144 19.94 9.25 -7.84
N ALA A 145 20.79 9.37 -6.83
CA ALA A 145 20.34 9.77 -5.49
C ALA A 145 19.89 11.23 -5.56
N VAL A 146 18.72 11.51 -4.99
CA VAL A 146 18.13 12.85 -4.94
C VAL A 146 17.47 13.07 -3.58
N ILE A 147 17.15 14.32 -3.28
CA ILE A 147 16.29 14.68 -2.16
C ILE A 147 14.95 15.12 -2.73
N ALA A 148 13.87 14.44 -2.36
CA ALA A 148 12.52 14.78 -2.75
C ALA A 148 11.87 15.63 -1.65
N PHE A 149 11.31 16.78 -2.04
CA PHE A 149 10.56 17.64 -1.15
C PHE A 149 9.07 17.38 -1.34
N THR A 150 8.37 17.06 -0.25
CA THR A 150 6.93 16.78 -0.24
C THR A 150 6.22 17.70 0.74
N LEU A 151 4.94 18.00 0.48
CA LEU A 151 4.14 18.86 1.36
C LEU A 151 3.83 18.20 2.71
N ALA A 152 3.57 16.88 2.71
CA ALA A 152 3.15 16.16 3.91
C ALA A 152 4.33 15.77 4.81
N ASP A 153 5.43 15.28 4.22
CA ASP A 153 6.50 14.63 4.99
C ASP A 153 7.78 15.51 5.04
N GLY A 154 7.87 16.54 4.18
CA GLY A 154 9.08 17.37 4.06
C GLY A 154 10.11 16.76 3.12
N ALA A 155 11.40 16.89 3.46
CA ALA A 155 12.52 16.47 2.61
C ALA A 155 12.97 15.04 2.93
N HIS A 156 13.04 14.17 1.90
CA HIS A 156 13.43 12.76 2.06
C HIS A 156 14.45 12.30 1.01
N PRO A 157 15.34 11.37 1.36
CA PRO A 157 16.16 10.68 0.37
C PRO A 157 15.29 9.87 -0.59
N ALA A 158 15.59 9.99 -1.88
CA ALA A 158 14.89 9.27 -2.94
C ALA A 158 15.87 8.90 -4.07
N TRP A 159 15.39 8.08 -5.00
CA TRP A 159 16.09 7.81 -6.26
C TRP A 159 15.30 8.38 -7.44
N SER A 160 15.97 9.08 -8.34
CA SER A 160 15.44 9.43 -9.65
C SER A 160 15.87 8.38 -10.67
N VAL A 161 14.90 7.69 -11.26
CA VAL A 161 15.15 6.62 -12.23
C VAL A 161 14.91 7.15 -13.63
N HIS A 162 15.88 6.94 -14.51
CA HIS A 162 15.77 7.28 -15.92
C HIS A 162 15.54 6.00 -16.74
N LEU A 163 14.48 5.98 -17.53
CA LEU A 163 14.17 4.88 -18.44
C LEU A 163 14.53 5.28 -19.87
N LYS A 164 15.15 4.40 -20.64
CA LYS A 164 15.55 4.72 -22.02
C LYS A 164 14.94 3.77 -23.04
N CYS A 165 14.44 4.33 -24.13
CA CYS A 165 14.07 3.53 -25.28
C CYS A 165 15.34 3.13 -26.04
N ARG A 166 15.57 1.83 -26.22
CA ARG A 166 16.76 1.35 -26.94
C ARG A 166 16.73 1.62 -28.45
N LEU A 167 15.55 1.89 -29.03
CA LEU A 167 15.40 2.09 -30.47
C LEU A 167 15.44 3.57 -30.88
N CYS A 168 14.63 4.43 -30.26
CA CYS A 168 14.62 5.87 -30.59
C CYS A 168 15.49 6.73 -29.65
N HIS A 169 16.14 6.10 -28.67
CA HIS A 169 17.03 6.75 -27.70
C HIS A 169 16.41 7.85 -26.84
N THR A 170 15.07 7.98 -26.85
CA THR A 170 14.36 8.86 -25.91
C THR A 170 14.65 8.43 -24.48
N ASN A 171 15.10 9.39 -23.67
CA ASN A 171 15.33 9.22 -22.23
C ASN A 171 14.14 9.80 -21.47
N TYR A 172 13.54 9.03 -20.59
CA TYR A 172 12.35 9.36 -19.83
C TYR A 172 12.74 9.60 -18.37
N HIS A 173 12.44 10.79 -17.88
CA HIS A 173 12.63 11.23 -16.49
C HIS A 173 11.27 11.26 -15.78
N ASN A 174 11.22 11.66 -14.50
CA ASN A 174 9.97 11.69 -13.73
C ASN A 174 8.95 12.74 -14.24
N ASN A 175 9.42 13.87 -14.77
CA ASN A 175 8.57 15.01 -15.17
C ASN A 175 8.73 15.42 -16.66
N TYR A 176 9.72 14.90 -17.37
CA TYR A 176 9.92 15.14 -18.80
C TYR A 176 10.58 13.96 -19.51
N SER A 177 10.58 13.99 -20.83
CA SER A 177 11.43 13.15 -21.68
C SER A 177 12.41 14.01 -22.48
N VAL A 178 13.51 13.41 -22.93
CA VAL A 178 14.53 14.03 -23.78
C VAL A 178 14.73 13.16 -25.01
N GLN A 179 14.56 13.74 -26.18
CA GLN A 179 14.86 13.10 -27.47
C GLN A 179 15.68 14.07 -28.32
N ALA A 180 16.85 13.64 -28.80
CA ALA A 180 17.75 14.47 -29.61
C ALA A 180 18.03 15.86 -29.01
N GLY A 181 18.20 15.94 -27.68
CA GLY A 181 18.43 17.19 -26.96
C GLY A 181 17.18 18.04 -26.68
N MET A 182 16.04 17.73 -27.30
CA MET A 182 14.78 18.41 -27.04
C MET A 182 14.07 17.82 -25.83
N ARG A 183 13.72 18.68 -24.87
CA ARG A 183 12.98 18.32 -23.65
C ARG A 183 11.48 18.54 -23.85
N THR A 184 10.69 17.52 -23.53
CA THR A 184 9.23 17.58 -23.58
C THR A 184 8.66 17.20 -22.21
N TYR A 185 7.93 18.11 -21.57
CA TYR A 185 7.31 17.86 -20.27
C TYR A 185 6.03 17.05 -20.40
N TYR A 186 5.74 16.21 -19.41
CA TYR A 186 4.47 15.51 -19.35
C TYR A 186 3.33 16.47 -19.01
N PRO A 187 2.09 16.22 -19.48
CA PRO A 187 0.95 17.01 -19.10
C PRO A 187 0.62 16.84 -17.61
N GLY A 188 -0.01 17.86 -17.03
CA GLY A 188 -0.44 17.87 -15.63
C GLY A 188 0.61 18.43 -14.67
N VAL A 189 0.26 18.43 -13.38
CA VAL A 189 1.15 18.86 -12.29
C VAL A 189 1.98 17.66 -11.84
N PRO A 190 3.33 17.73 -11.87
CA PRO A 190 4.16 16.66 -11.35
C PRO A 190 3.85 16.38 -9.87
N PRO A 191 3.78 15.10 -9.45
CA PRO A 191 3.54 14.75 -8.05
C PRO A 191 4.72 15.13 -7.14
N PHE A 192 5.89 15.37 -7.72
CA PHE A 192 7.13 15.75 -7.05
C PHE A 192 7.86 16.78 -7.91
N ILE A 193 8.44 17.82 -7.28
CA ILE A 193 9.20 18.89 -7.93
C ILE A 193 10.66 18.81 -7.49
#